data_AF-A0A1J1IJ50-F1
#
_entry.id   AF-A0A1J1IJ50-F1
#
_cell.length_a   1.000
_cell.length_b   1.000
_cell.length_c   1.000
_cell.angle_alpha   90.00
_cell.angle_beta   90.00
_cell.angle_gamma   90.00
#
_symmetry.space_group_name_H-M   'P 1'
#
loop_
_entity.id
_entity.type
_entity.pdbx_description
1 polymer ?
#
loop_
_entity_poly.entity_id
_entity_poly.type
_entity_poly.pdbx_seq_one_letter_code
_entity_poly.pdbx_strand_id
1 'polypeptide(L)'
;MKFHIINKQKILSKTPLKIIILENFCRENGKFFYSIEVTPKEETKIYFTKLKIQPLFVDITWIKNFNLITPIEDAPALKLANEIKSTHVVNSVTCYGLEDHHIEKVLRSELKLKNFTVLRGDYVDSEQKYKFANELIKEIRRRTSSEEVTIFCAGYSNTHNEAVNADEDLQNLKRKVESGVDAILTLNKREERERLEAKNSFAY
;
A
#
# COMPACT_ATOMS: atom_id res chain seq x y z
N MET A 1 -0.23 15.83 -14.52
CA MET A 1 0.29 16.16 -13.17
C MET A 1 1.56 17.00 -13.34
N LYS A 2 1.66 18.18 -12.71
CA LYS A 2 2.85 19.06 -12.80
C LYS A 2 3.90 18.61 -11.78
N PHE A 3 5.13 18.41 -12.23
CA PHE A 3 6.29 17.95 -11.42
C PHE A 3 7.26 19.10 -11.18
N HIS A 4 7.78 19.26 -9.96
CA HIS A 4 9.01 20.02 -9.67
C HIS A 4 9.80 19.38 -8.50
N ILE A 5 11.13 19.51 -8.57
CA ILE A 5 12.18 18.60 -8.07
C ILE A 5 12.94 19.19 -6.88
N ILE A 6 13.33 18.39 -5.86
CA ILE A 6 14.64 18.51 -5.18
C ILE A 6 15.26 17.14 -4.86
N ASN A 7 16.59 17.07 -5.05
CA ASN A 7 17.52 15.97 -4.76
C ASN A 7 18.42 16.34 -3.56
N LYS A 8 18.51 15.45 -2.55
CA LYS A 8 19.72 14.98 -1.86
C LYS A 8 19.36 14.38 -0.50
N GLN A 9 18.92 13.13 -0.52
CA GLN A 9 19.45 12.06 0.32
C GLN A 9 18.90 10.77 -0.30
N LYS A 10 19.80 9.84 -0.67
CA LYS A 10 19.40 8.46 -0.93
C LYS A 10 18.79 7.97 0.37
N ILE A 11 17.46 7.95 0.48
CA ILE A 11 16.80 7.31 1.61
C ILE A 11 16.86 5.80 1.34
N LEU A 12 18.06 5.26 1.48
CA LEU A 12 18.34 3.83 1.54
C LEU A 12 18.23 3.46 3.00
N SER A 13 17.03 3.13 3.48
CA SER A 13 16.87 2.63 4.83
C SER A 13 15.98 1.39 4.81
N LYS A 14 16.38 0.36 5.55
CA LYS A 14 15.53 -0.79 5.91
C LYS A 14 14.59 -0.46 7.08
N THR A 15 14.46 0.82 7.41
CA THR A 15 13.64 1.32 8.51
C THR A 15 12.22 1.59 7.98
N PRO A 16 11.17 1.35 8.76
CA PRO A 16 9.82 1.76 8.38
C PRO A 16 9.73 3.27 8.12
N LEU A 17 8.90 3.66 7.15
CA LEU A 17 8.56 5.05 6.85
C LEU A 17 7.76 5.61 8.02
N LYS A 18 8.42 6.29 8.96
CA LYS A 18 7.70 6.85 10.12
C LYS A 18 6.88 8.08 9.70
N ILE A 19 5.76 8.31 10.39
CA ILE A 19 4.97 9.55 10.28
C ILE A 19 5.88 10.77 10.42
N ILE A 20 6.76 10.78 11.42
CA ILE A 20 7.71 11.88 11.63
C ILE A 20 8.61 12.09 10.41
N ILE A 21 9.00 11.03 9.70
CA ILE A 21 9.78 11.19 8.45
C ILE A 21 8.89 11.80 7.37
N LEU A 22 7.66 11.33 7.19
CA LEU A 22 6.71 11.91 6.23
C LEU A 22 6.42 13.39 6.55
N GLU A 23 6.12 13.69 7.82
CA GLU A 23 5.81 15.02 8.32
C GLU A 23 7.02 15.95 8.29
N ASN A 24 8.21 15.50 8.67
CA ASN A 24 9.43 16.32 8.57
C ASN A 24 9.80 16.52 7.09
N PHE A 25 9.58 15.55 6.22
CA PHE A 25 9.73 15.74 4.78
C PHE A 25 8.77 16.84 4.27
N CYS A 26 7.52 16.83 4.75
CA CYS A 26 6.53 17.88 4.47
C CYS A 26 6.93 19.25 5.06
N ARG A 27 7.38 19.29 6.31
CA ARG A 27 7.55 20.52 7.12
C ARG A 27 8.91 21.19 6.94
N GLU A 28 10.01 20.43 6.94
CA GLU A 28 11.38 20.97 7.02
C GLU A 28 11.90 21.51 5.68
N ASN A 29 11.22 21.22 4.57
CA ASN A 29 11.77 21.50 3.25
C ASN A 29 10.97 22.49 2.41
N GLY A 30 9.68 22.73 2.69
CA GLY A 30 8.81 23.50 1.77
C GLY A 30 8.81 22.95 0.34
N LYS A 31 9.23 21.69 0.16
CA LYS A 31 9.45 21.05 -1.14
C LYS A 31 8.46 19.91 -1.29
N PHE A 32 7.80 19.91 -2.43
CA PHE A 32 6.94 18.84 -2.86
C PHE A 32 7.75 17.55 -3.02
N PHE A 33 7.16 16.43 -2.60
CA PHE A 33 7.64 15.08 -2.89
C PHE A 33 6.57 14.33 -3.68
N TYR A 34 6.94 13.16 -4.17
CA TYR A 34 6.01 12.27 -4.84
C TYR A 34 6.35 10.82 -4.50
N SER A 35 5.34 9.98 -4.61
CA SER A 35 5.46 8.52 -4.65
C SER A 35 5.01 8.01 -6.01
N ILE A 36 5.28 6.75 -6.29
CA ILE A 36 4.81 6.06 -7.51
C ILE A 36 4.06 4.81 -7.08
N GLU A 37 2.86 4.60 -7.62
CA GLU A 37 2.18 3.30 -7.53
C GLU A 37 2.50 2.47 -8.77
N VAL A 38 2.76 1.18 -8.56
CA VAL A 38 3.10 0.21 -9.61
C VAL A 38 2.24 -1.03 -9.47
N THR A 39 1.68 -1.46 -10.59
CA THR A 39 0.96 -2.74 -10.71
C THR A 39 1.82 -3.78 -11.42
N PRO A 40 2.36 -4.79 -10.71
CA PRO A 40 3.26 -5.77 -11.31
C PRO A 40 2.49 -6.79 -12.16
N LYS A 41 3.08 -7.14 -13.30
CA LYS A 41 2.89 -8.36 -14.10
C LYS A 41 4.11 -9.30 -13.94
N GLU A 42 4.02 -10.54 -14.42
CA GLU A 42 4.99 -11.64 -14.17
C GLU A 42 6.47 -11.30 -14.50
N GLU A 43 6.73 -10.29 -15.35
CA GLU A 43 8.07 -9.88 -15.76
C GLU A 43 8.38 -8.38 -15.55
N THR A 44 7.65 -7.73 -14.65
CA THR A 44 7.79 -6.27 -14.46
C THR A 44 9.15 -5.93 -13.87
N LYS A 45 10.01 -5.26 -14.67
CA LYS A 45 11.30 -4.72 -14.21
C LYS A 45 11.27 -3.21 -14.21
N ILE A 46 11.59 -2.60 -13.07
CA ILE A 46 11.60 -1.15 -12.93
C ILE A 46 12.96 -0.65 -12.49
N TYR A 47 13.53 0.24 -13.32
CA TYR A 47 14.83 0.85 -13.08
C TYR A 47 14.66 2.26 -12.53
N PHE A 48 14.20 2.37 -11.29
CA PHE A 48 14.07 3.68 -10.62
C PHE A 48 15.39 4.44 -10.55
N THR A 49 16.54 3.76 -10.59
CA THR A 49 17.87 4.37 -10.69
C THR A 49 18.07 5.30 -11.89
N LYS A 50 17.22 5.19 -12.92
CA LYS A 50 17.25 6.07 -14.09
C LYS A 50 16.46 7.37 -13.89
N LEU A 51 15.69 7.51 -12.81
CA LEU A 51 14.95 8.73 -12.53
C LEU A 51 15.89 9.83 -12.03
N LYS A 52 15.70 11.06 -12.50
CA LYS A 52 16.46 12.23 -12.04
C LYS A 52 16.20 12.54 -10.55
N ILE A 53 15.02 12.17 -10.07
CA ILE A 53 14.54 12.35 -8.71
C ILE A 53 14.09 10.97 -8.25
N GLN A 54 14.41 10.61 -7.03
CA GLN A 54 13.89 9.39 -6.46
C GLN A 54 12.51 9.68 -5.83
N PRO A 55 11.50 8.82 -6.06
CA PRO A 55 10.27 8.91 -5.30
C PRO A 55 10.57 8.66 -3.82
N LEU A 56 9.78 9.27 -2.93
CA LEU A 56 9.88 9.04 -1.49
C LEU A 56 9.66 7.56 -1.15
N PHE A 57 8.67 6.96 -1.82
CA PHE A 57 8.38 5.54 -1.77
C PHE A 57 7.70 5.07 -3.06
N VAL A 58 7.68 3.76 -3.26
CA VAL A 58 6.95 3.09 -4.32
C VAL A 58 5.94 2.15 -3.68
N ASP A 59 4.65 2.34 -4.00
CA ASP A 59 3.58 1.42 -3.62
C ASP A 59 3.44 0.33 -4.70
N ILE A 60 3.52 -0.93 -4.31
CA ILE A 60 3.35 -2.08 -5.21
C ILE A 60 1.97 -2.67 -4.93
N THR A 61 1.09 -2.61 -5.92
CA THR A 61 -0.31 -3.02 -5.76
C THR A 61 -0.43 -4.53 -5.61
N TRP A 62 -1.38 -4.96 -4.77
CA TRP A 62 -1.76 -6.37 -4.62
C TRP A 62 -3.00 -6.69 -5.44
N ILE A 63 -2.84 -7.57 -6.42
CA ILE A 63 -3.91 -8.00 -7.32
C ILE A 63 -4.30 -9.44 -6.97
N LYS A 64 -5.36 -9.61 -6.17
CA LYS A 64 -6.14 -10.87 -5.99
C LYS A 64 -5.33 -12.18 -6.11
N ASN A 65 -5.87 -13.14 -6.88
CA ASN A 65 -5.31 -14.45 -7.21
C ASN A 65 -3.91 -14.38 -7.82
N PHE A 66 -3.58 -13.27 -8.49
CA PHE A 66 -2.25 -13.09 -9.06
C PHE A 66 -1.16 -13.00 -7.98
N ASN A 67 -1.51 -12.57 -6.77
CA ASN A 67 -0.59 -12.54 -5.62
C ASN A 67 -0.94 -13.56 -4.51
N LEU A 68 -2.12 -14.19 -4.56
CA LEU A 68 -2.49 -15.30 -3.68
C LEU A 68 -2.01 -16.64 -4.26
N ILE A 69 -0.70 -16.76 -4.46
CA ILE A 69 -0.08 -18.00 -4.94
C ILE A 69 0.59 -18.76 -3.79
N THR A 70 0.95 -20.02 -4.01
CA THR A 70 1.68 -20.83 -3.04
C THR A 70 3.02 -21.27 -3.64
N PRO A 71 4.17 -20.98 -3.00
CA PRO A 71 4.32 -20.19 -1.77
C PRO A 71 4.00 -18.69 -2.00
N ILE A 72 3.43 -18.00 -1.01
CA ILE A 72 3.01 -16.58 -1.16
C ILE A 72 4.19 -15.65 -1.38
N GLU A 73 5.37 -16.05 -0.91
CA GLU A 73 6.66 -15.40 -1.10
C GLU A 73 7.03 -15.24 -2.59
N ASP A 74 6.51 -16.12 -3.45
CA ASP A 74 6.71 -16.06 -4.90
C ASP A 74 5.79 -15.07 -5.60
N ALA A 75 4.86 -14.43 -4.88
CA ALA A 75 3.90 -13.49 -5.45
C ALA A 75 4.62 -12.38 -6.24
N PRO A 76 4.12 -12.01 -7.43
CA PRO A 76 4.74 -10.99 -8.29
C PRO A 76 4.99 -9.65 -7.58
N ALA A 77 4.09 -9.22 -6.70
CA ALA A 77 4.29 -8.02 -5.87
C ALA A 77 5.46 -8.16 -4.90
N LEU A 78 5.62 -9.33 -4.27
CA LEU A 78 6.70 -9.59 -3.33
C LEU A 78 8.06 -9.75 -4.03
N LYS A 79 8.07 -10.38 -5.22
CA LYS A 79 9.26 -10.44 -6.08
C LYS A 79 9.72 -9.05 -6.50
N LEU A 80 8.82 -8.23 -7.02
CA LEU A 80 9.15 -6.85 -7.43
C LEU A 80 9.62 -6.01 -6.23
N ALA A 81 9.01 -6.18 -5.06
CA ALA A 81 9.43 -5.50 -3.83
C ALA A 81 10.89 -5.79 -3.48
N ASN A 82 11.33 -7.04 -3.67
CA ASN A 82 12.72 -7.46 -3.40
C ASN A 82 13.73 -6.87 -4.41
N GLU A 83 13.30 -6.64 -5.64
CA GLU A 83 14.14 -6.07 -6.69
C GLU A 83 14.38 -4.57 -6.50
N ILE A 84 13.40 -3.85 -5.93
CA ILE A 84 13.49 -2.40 -5.72
C ILE A 84 14.33 -2.10 -4.48
N LYS A 85 15.59 -1.70 -4.73
CA LYS A 85 16.55 -1.37 -3.66
C LYS A 85 16.75 0.12 -3.43
N SER A 86 16.26 0.98 -4.33
CA SER A 86 16.68 2.40 -4.40
C SER A 86 15.79 3.40 -3.66
N THR A 87 14.67 2.95 -3.12
CA THR A 87 13.63 3.75 -2.47
C THR A 87 12.86 2.87 -1.48
N HIS A 88 12.03 3.46 -0.61
CA HIS A 88 11.17 2.68 0.27
C HIS A 88 10.12 1.97 -0.55
N VAL A 89 9.94 0.69 -0.28
CA VAL A 89 8.85 -0.08 -0.84
C VAL A 89 7.70 -0.12 0.17
N VAL A 90 6.51 0.19 -0.32
CA VAL A 90 5.24 -0.01 0.37
C VAL A 90 4.52 -1.13 -0.39
N ASN A 91 4.16 -2.20 0.31
CA ASN A 91 3.45 -3.30 -0.32
C ASN A 91 1.98 -3.21 0.04
N SER A 92 1.14 -3.07 -0.97
CA SER A 92 -0.29 -3.23 -0.77
C SER A 92 -0.60 -4.66 -0.34
N VAL A 93 -1.61 -4.83 0.51
CA VAL A 93 -2.22 -6.13 0.85
C VAL A 93 -3.74 -5.95 0.93
N THR A 94 -4.49 -6.94 0.45
CA THR A 94 -5.96 -6.88 0.41
C THR A 94 -6.57 -7.96 1.29
N CYS A 95 -7.72 -7.68 1.89
CA CYS A 95 -8.46 -8.65 2.70
C CYS A 95 -8.90 -9.90 1.92
N TYR A 96 -9.10 -9.77 0.60
CA TYR A 96 -9.49 -10.88 -0.27
C TYR A 96 -8.49 -12.05 -0.20
N GLY A 97 -8.97 -13.22 0.22
CA GLY A 97 -8.24 -14.50 0.26
C GLY A 97 -7.02 -14.57 1.20
N LEU A 98 -6.73 -13.50 1.96
CA LEU A 98 -5.66 -13.52 2.96
C LEU A 98 -6.13 -14.17 4.26
N GLU A 99 -5.26 -15.02 4.79
CA GLU A 99 -5.44 -15.79 6.03
C GLU A 99 -4.28 -15.49 6.97
N ASP A 100 -4.38 -15.90 8.24
CA ASP A 100 -3.36 -15.57 9.25
C ASP A 100 -1.96 -16.05 8.86
N HIS A 101 -1.88 -17.24 8.26
CA HIS A 101 -0.62 -17.83 7.82
C HIS A 101 -0.03 -17.05 6.63
N HIS A 102 -0.86 -16.50 5.74
CA HIS A 102 -0.42 -15.61 4.68
C HIS A 102 0.18 -14.33 5.27
N ILE A 103 -0.51 -13.71 6.23
CA ILE A 103 -0.02 -12.49 6.91
C ILE A 103 1.27 -12.77 7.67
N GLU A 104 1.35 -13.89 8.38
CA GLU A 104 2.57 -14.30 9.06
C GLU A 104 3.73 -14.43 8.07
N LYS A 105 3.53 -15.10 6.94
CA LYS A 105 4.56 -15.22 5.90
C LYS A 105 4.94 -13.88 5.30
N VAL A 106 3.99 -13.01 4.98
CA VAL A 106 4.28 -11.67 4.43
C VAL A 106 5.12 -10.85 5.43
N LEU A 107 4.73 -10.85 6.71
CA LEU A 107 5.42 -10.09 7.77
C LEU A 107 6.78 -10.68 8.15
N ARG A 108 6.90 -12.02 8.17
CA ARG A 108 8.14 -12.74 8.52
C ARG A 108 9.01 -13.10 7.32
N SER A 109 8.57 -12.77 6.10
CA SER A 109 9.32 -13.09 4.88
C SER A 109 10.75 -12.53 4.98
N GLU A 110 11.71 -13.24 4.38
CA GLU A 110 13.11 -12.79 4.26
C GLU A 110 13.24 -11.41 3.58
N LEU A 111 12.17 -10.95 2.93
CA LEU A 111 12.03 -9.62 2.33
C LEU A 111 12.06 -8.49 3.36
N LYS A 112 11.76 -8.77 4.64
CA LYS A 112 11.77 -7.80 5.74
C LYS A 112 10.95 -6.55 5.42
N LEU A 113 9.77 -6.74 4.83
CA LEU A 113 8.88 -5.66 4.43
C LEU A 113 8.47 -4.84 5.64
N LYS A 114 8.61 -3.52 5.50
CA LYS A 114 8.42 -2.58 6.62
C LYS A 114 7.24 -1.63 6.43
N ASN A 115 6.65 -1.58 5.25
CA ASN A 115 5.60 -0.63 4.94
C ASN A 115 4.49 -1.32 4.15
N PHE A 116 3.25 -1.09 4.56
CA PHE A 116 2.09 -1.75 3.96
C PHE A 116 0.98 -0.75 3.66
N THR A 117 0.33 -0.89 2.50
CA THR A 117 -0.97 -0.25 2.25
C THR A 117 -2.05 -1.30 2.45
N VAL A 118 -2.83 -1.19 3.52
CA VAL A 118 -3.86 -2.19 3.85
C VAL A 118 -5.20 -1.77 3.26
N LEU A 119 -5.75 -2.63 2.41
CA LEU A 119 -6.98 -2.41 1.66
C LEU A 119 -7.97 -3.54 1.93
N ARG A 120 -9.27 -3.26 1.73
CA ARG A 120 -10.26 -4.32 1.62
C ARG A 120 -10.06 -5.09 0.32
N GLY A 121 -9.85 -4.35 -0.76
CA GLY A 121 -9.96 -4.84 -2.13
C GLY A 121 -11.38 -4.68 -2.65
N ASP A 122 -11.50 -4.67 -3.97
CA ASP A 122 -12.78 -4.46 -4.66
C ASP A 122 -13.69 -5.68 -4.61
N TYR A 123 -13.13 -6.88 -4.40
CA TYR A 123 -13.87 -8.13 -4.39
C TYR A 123 -13.88 -8.67 -2.96
N VAL A 124 -15.05 -9.14 -2.56
CA VAL A 124 -15.32 -9.67 -1.23
C VAL A 124 -15.95 -11.05 -1.40
N ASP A 125 -15.28 -12.07 -0.88
CA ASP A 125 -15.85 -13.41 -0.73
C ASP A 125 -16.65 -13.47 0.58
N SER A 126 -17.78 -14.17 0.61
CA SER A 126 -18.59 -14.29 1.83
C SER A 126 -17.84 -14.98 2.96
N GLU A 127 -16.96 -15.91 2.60
CA GLU A 127 -16.19 -16.74 3.53
C GLU A 127 -14.80 -16.18 3.84
N GLN A 128 -14.43 -15.01 3.29
CA GLN A 128 -13.12 -14.44 3.59
C GLN A 128 -13.02 -14.03 5.07
N LYS A 129 -11.86 -14.32 5.65
CA LYS A 129 -11.60 -14.06 7.07
C LYS A 129 -11.71 -12.60 7.47
N TYR A 130 -11.18 -11.69 6.64
CA TYR A 130 -11.19 -10.26 6.88
C TYR A 130 -12.24 -9.61 6.00
N LYS A 131 -13.36 -9.14 6.54
CA LYS A 131 -14.42 -8.49 5.76
C LYS A 131 -14.10 -7.02 5.50
N PHE A 132 -13.38 -6.38 6.40
CA PHE A 132 -13.02 -4.97 6.32
C PHE A 132 -11.53 -4.73 6.56
N ALA A 133 -10.99 -3.68 5.92
CA ALA A 133 -9.58 -3.33 6.04
C ALA A 133 -9.14 -3.11 7.50
N ASN A 134 -10.02 -2.58 8.35
CA ASN A 134 -9.72 -2.33 9.77
C ASN A 134 -9.46 -3.63 10.56
N GLU A 135 -9.98 -4.78 10.11
CA GLU A 135 -9.75 -6.08 10.74
C GLU A 135 -8.36 -6.61 10.38
N LEU A 136 -7.98 -6.50 9.11
CA LEU A 136 -6.63 -6.86 8.66
C LEU A 136 -5.57 -5.95 9.28
N ILE A 137 -5.84 -4.65 9.43
CA ILE A 137 -4.96 -3.71 10.15
C ILE A 137 -4.74 -4.19 11.60
N LYS A 138 -5.82 -4.54 12.32
CA LYS A 138 -5.72 -5.06 13.69
C LYS A 138 -4.86 -6.31 13.75
N GLU A 139 -5.00 -7.21 12.78
CA GLU A 139 -4.23 -8.46 12.78
C GLU A 139 -2.73 -8.23 12.55
N ILE A 140 -2.38 -7.29 11.67
CA ILE A 140 -0.98 -6.89 11.46
C ILE A 140 -0.45 -6.24 12.75
N ARG A 141 -1.22 -5.35 13.40
CA ARG A 141 -0.82 -4.71 14.67
C ARG A 141 -0.75 -5.67 15.85
N ARG A 142 -1.50 -6.76 15.85
CA ARG A 142 -1.37 -7.81 16.87
C ARG A 142 -0.01 -8.52 16.79
N ARG A 143 0.64 -8.51 15.62
CA ARG A 143 1.94 -9.15 15.36
C ARG A 143 3.11 -8.18 15.33
N THR A 144 2.84 -6.88 15.28
CA THR A 144 3.86 -5.85 15.01
C THR A 144 3.56 -4.56 15.76
N SER A 145 4.60 -3.83 16.13
CA SER A 145 4.48 -2.47 16.65
C SER A 145 4.54 -1.41 15.54
N SER A 146 4.16 -0.18 15.87
CA SER A 146 4.36 1.00 15.02
C SER A 146 5.84 1.35 14.82
N GLU A 147 6.75 0.81 15.64
CA GLU A 147 8.19 0.94 15.44
C GLU A 147 8.73 -0.07 14.42
N GLU A 148 8.05 -1.21 14.27
CA GLU A 148 8.48 -2.31 13.40
C GLU A 148 7.95 -2.21 11.98
N VAL A 149 6.72 -1.71 11.80
CA VAL A 149 6.09 -1.57 10.48
C VAL A 149 5.22 -0.30 10.39
N THR A 150 5.22 0.31 9.22
CA THR A 150 4.33 1.40 8.85
C THR A 150 3.11 0.87 8.11
N ILE A 151 1.91 1.31 8.50
CA ILE A 151 0.65 0.93 7.86
C ILE A 151 -0.04 2.18 7.30
N PHE A 152 -0.22 2.20 6.00
CA PHE A 152 -1.12 3.11 5.30
C PHE A 152 -2.50 2.46 5.15
N CYS A 153 -3.54 3.28 5.08
CA CYS A 153 -4.85 2.85 4.59
C CYS A 153 -5.39 3.81 3.53
N ALA A 154 -6.34 3.35 2.72
CA ALA A 154 -7.05 4.22 1.79
C ALA A 154 -8.02 5.15 2.53
N GLY A 155 -8.09 6.41 2.10
CA GLY A 155 -9.18 7.34 2.39
C GLY A 155 -9.77 7.86 1.08
N TYR A 156 -11.02 8.32 1.11
CA TYR A 156 -11.67 8.87 -0.08
C TYR A 156 -11.95 10.35 0.15
N SER A 157 -11.50 11.19 -0.80
CA SER A 157 -11.73 12.64 -0.77
C SER A 157 -13.21 12.99 -0.97
N ASN A 158 -13.93 12.09 -1.64
CA ASN A 158 -15.38 12.06 -1.74
C ASN A 158 -15.87 10.79 -1.02
N THR A 159 -17.18 10.58 -0.94
CA THR A 159 -17.73 9.31 -0.44
C THR A 159 -17.35 8.12 -1.34
N HIS A 160 -16.89 7.02 -0.74
CA HIS A 160 -16.72 5.73 -1.40
C HIS A 160 -18.01 5.25 -2.08
N ASN A 161 -17.91 4.59 -3.25
CA ASN A 161 -19.10 4.24 -4.04
C ASN A 161 -20.01 3.20 -3.37
N GLU A 162 -19.47 2.35 -2.49
CA GLU A 162 -20.26 1.38 -1.72
C GLU A 162 -20.70 1.89 -0.34
N ALA A 163 -20.26 3.08 0.08
CA ALA A 163 -20.72 3.64 1.33
C ALA A 163 -22.13 4.22 1.15
N VAL A 164 -23.01 4.01 2.14
CA VAL A 164 -24.39 4.50 2.09
C VAL A 164 -24.42 6.04 2.00
N ASN A 165 -23.50 6.71 2.69
CA ASN A 165 -23.35 8.16 2.69
C ASN A 165 -21.95 8.57 3.19
N ALA A 166 -21.68 9.88 3.16
CA ALA A 166 -20.40 10.45 3.57
C ALA A 166 -20.08 10.22 5.06
N ASP A 167 -21.09 10.26 5.93
CA ASP A 167 -20.88 10.10 7.37
C ASP A 167 -20.45 8.66 7.69
N GLU A 168 -21.09 7.66 7.07
CA GLU A 168 -20.72 6.27 7.23
C GLU A 168 -19.31 5.99 6.68
N ASP A 169 -18.95 6.57 5.52
CA ASP A 169 -17.61 6.45 4.95
C ASP A 169 -16.54 7.05 5.88
N LEU A 170 -16.81 8.24 6.43
CA LEU A 170 -15.94 8.86 7.43
C LEU A 170 -15.81 8.00 8.69
N GLN A 171 -16.90 7.37 9.12
CA GLN A 171 -16.87 6.48 10.28
C GLN A 171 -16.12 5.18 10.02
N ASN A 172 -16.16 4.66 8.79
CA ASN A 172 -15.30 3.57 8.36
C ASN A 172 -13.82 3.99 8.31
N LEU A 173 -13.52 5.22 7.87
CA LEU A 173 -12.17 5.78 7.96
C LEU A 173 -11.70 5.90 9.41
N LYS A 174 -12.54 6.41 10.32
CA LYS A 174 -12.25 6.48 11.75
C LYS A 174 -11.94 5.10 12.33
N ARG A 175 -12.74 4.07 12.02
CA ARG A 175 -12.47 2.68 12.46
C ARG A 175 -11.11 2.17 11.98
N LYS A 176 -10.69 2.50 10.75
CA LYS A 176 -9.34 2.15 10.26
C LYS A 176 -8.25 2.89 11.05
N VAL A 177 -8.45 4.18 11.32
CA VAL A 177 -7.50 4.97 12.13
C VAL A 177 -7.35 4.38 13.53
N GLU A 178 -8.46 4.09 14.20
CA GLU A 178 -8.49 3.48 15.54
C GLU A 178 -7.89 2.06 15.58
N SER A 179 -7.89 1.34 14.44
CA SER A 179 -7.18 0.06 14.33
C SER A 179 -5.65 0.19 14.31
N GLY A 180 -5.10 1.42 14.19
CA GLY A 180 -3.67 1.69 14.32
C GLY A 180 -2.93 1.91 13.00
N VAL A 181 -3.54 2.58 12.04
CA VAL A 181 -2.81 3.05 10.83
C VAL A 181 -1.90 4.23 11.19
N ASP A 182 -0.81 4.39 10.44
CA ASP A 182 0.11 5.52 10.59
C ASP A 182 -0.25 6.67 9.64
N ALA A 183 -0.77 6.38 8.46
CA ALA A 183 -1.11 7.41 7.48
C ALA A 183 -2.27 6.99 6.56
N ILE A 184 -2.85 7.99 5.90
CA ILE A 184 -3.96 7.83 4.96
C ILE A 184 -3.47 8.24 3.57
N LEU A 185 -3.68 7.38 2.59
CA LEU A 185 -3.50 7.69 1.17
C LEU A 185 -4.88 7.96 0.56
N THR A 186 -5.11 9.19 0.12
CA THR A 186 -6.39 9.58 -0.46
C THR A 186 -6.52 9.13 -1.91
N LEU A 187 -7.61 8.46 -2.25
CA LEU A 187 -7.98 8.11 -3.61
C LEU A 187 -8.96 9.15 -4.17
N ASN A 188 -8.79 9.52 -5.43
CA ASN A 188 -9.72 10.40 -6.12
C ASN A 188 -10.71 9.60 -7.00
N LYS A 189 -11.96 10.09 -7.13
CA LYS A 189 -13.04 9.41 -7.87
C LYS A 189 -12.72 9.15 -9.34
N ARG A 190 -11.87 9.97 -9.95
CA ARG A 190 -11.41 9.77 -11.33
C ARG A 190 -10.46 8.58 -11.43
N GLU A 191 -9.52 8.46 -10.49
CA GLU A 191 -8.56 7.37 -10.42
C GLU A 191 -9.27 6.04 -10.11
N GLU A 192 -10.32 6.07 -9.31
CA GLU A 192 -11.15 4.89 -9.03
C GLU A 192 -11.85 4.38 -10.30
N ARG A 193 -12.41 5.28 -11.13
CA ARG A 193 -12.99 4.92 -12.43
C ARG A 193 -11.96 4.37 -13.40
N GLU A 194 -10.83 5.07 -13.55
CA GLU A 194 -9.73 4.64 -14.42
C GLU A 194 -9.16 3.28 -13.96
N ARG A 195 -9.12 3.00 -12.65
CA ARG A 195 -8.76 1.67 -12.11
C ARG A 195 -9.77 0.60 -12.45
N LEU A 196 -11.07 0.87 -12.34
CA LEU A 196 -12.13 -0.07 -12.74
C LEU A 196 -12.05 -0.38 -14.24
N GLU A 197 -11.82 0.64 -15.07
CA GLU A 197 -11.64 0.50 -16.52
C GLU A 197 -10.38 -0.29 -16.88
N ALA A 198 -9.25 0.00 -16.24
CA ALA A 198 -8.00 -0.72 -16.45
C ALA A 198 -8.13 -2.20 -16.01
N LYS A 199 -8.81 -2.49 -14.90
CA LYS A 199 -9.06 -3.87 -14.45
C LYS A 199 -9.85 -4.69 -15.46
N ASN A 200 -10.85 -4.09 -16.12
CA ASN A 200 -11.59 -4.77 -17.19
C ASN A 200 -10.73 -5.07 -18.42
N SER A 201 -9.65 -4.32 -18.64
CA SER A 201 -8.69 -4.60 -19.72
C SER A 201 -7.70 -5.74 -19.40
N PHE A 202 -7.58 -6.14 -18.13
CA PHE A 202 -6.73 -7.25 -17.66
C PHE A 202 -7.52 -8.55 -17.39
N ALA A 203 -8.79 -8.61 -17.77
CA ALA A 203 -9.67 -9.78 -17.61
C ALA A 203 -9.66 -10.76 -18.81
N TYR A 204 -8.62 -10.70 -19.65
CA TYR A 204 -8.40 -11.60 -20.79
C TYR A 204 -7.18 -12.49 -20.57
#